data_AF-I3XDR6-F1
#
_entry.id   AF-I3XDR6-F1
#
_cell.length_a   1.000
_cell.length_b   1.000
_cell.length_c   1.000
_cell.angle_alpha   90.00
_cell.angle_beta   90.00
_cell.angle_gamma   90.00
#
_symmetry.space_group_name_H-M   'P 1'
#
loop_
_entity.id
_entity.type
_entity.pdbx_description
1 polymer ?
#
loop_
_entity_poly.entity_id
_entity_poly.type
_entity_poly.pdbx_seq_one_letter_code
_entity_poly.pdbx_strand_id
1 'polypeptide(L)'
;MNRSAFYEECSRILGASHAYEAPRSLKINRWNNRGPGNGHFPGYGLIRVLGPHHIRIALRRPELKLLCRSEEAAFAALKRAKALVLQARPSEP
;
A
#
# COMPACT_ATOMS: atom_id res chain seq x y z
N MET A 1 -11.50 -7.70 -4.41
CA MET A 1 -12.23 -6.59 -3.74
C MET A 1 -12.31 -5.38 -4.69
N ASN A 2 -13.01 -4.28 -4.35
CA ASN A 2 -12.82 -3.03 -5.09
C ASN A 2 -11.48 -2.37 -4.68
N ARG A 3 -10.90 -1.53 -5.54
CA ARG A 3 -9.57 -0.95 -5.29
C ARG A 3 -9.54 -0.02 -4.08
N SER A 4 -10.63 0.71 -3.81
CA SER A 4 -10.70 1.61 -2.65
C SER A 4 -10.63 0.84 -1.34
N ALA A 5 -11.43 -0.24 -1.19
CA ALA A 5 -11.42 -1.05 0.02
C ALA A 5 -10.10 -1.80 0.20
N PHE A 6 -9.40 -2.15 -0.88
CA PHE A 6 -8.03 -2.68 -0.79
C PHE A 6 -7.07 -1.70 -0.12
N TYR A 7 -7.04 -0.45 -0.59
CA TYR A 7 -6.13 0.54 -0.01
C TYR A 7 -6.57 1.00 1.38
N GLU A 8 -7.87 0.98 1.67
CA GLU A 8 -8.39 1.23 3.01
C GLU A 8 -7.93 0.14 4.00
N GLU A 9 -7.99 -1.13 3.61
CA GLU A 9 -7.49 -2.23 4.45
C GLU A 9 -5.97 -2.12 4.66
N CYS A 10 -5.20 -1.77 3.61
CA CYS A 10 -3.78 -1.46 3.77
C CYS A 10 -3.54 -0.29 4.76
N SER A 11 -4.38 0.75 4.71
CA SER A 11 -4.32 1.90 5.61
C SER A 11 -4.54 1.48 7.05
N ARG A 12 -5.55 0.63 7.29
CA ARG A 12 -5.89 0.06 8.59
C ARG A 12 -4.74 -0.78 9.17
N ILE A 13 -4.13 -1.65 8.35
CA ILE A 13 -3.02 -2.50 8.78
C ILE A 13 -1.78 -1.67 9.13
N LEU A 14 -1.44 -0.69 8.29
CA LEU A 14 -0.25 0.13 8.51
C LEU A 14 -0.48 1.20 9.59
N GLY A 15 -1.73 1.60 9.85
CA GLY A 15 -2.04 2.78 10.65
C GLY A 15 -1.58 4.06 9.95
N ALA A 16 -1.74 4.12 8.62
CA ALA A 16 -1.31 5.22 7.77
C ALA A 16 -2.47 5.70 6.91
N SER A 17 -2.64 7.01 6.78
CA SER A 17 -3.66 7.57 5.90
C SER A 17 -3.28 7.37 4.43
N HIS A 18 -4.22 6.85 3.65
CA HIS A 18 -4.16 6.84 2.19
C HIS A 18 -5.42 7.53 1.64
N ALA A 19 -5.23 8.52 0.76
CA ALA A 19 -6.32 9.13 0.03
C ALA A 19 -6.52 8.38 -1.29
N TYR A 20 -7.62 7.64 -1.41
CA TYR A 20 -7.96 6.97 -2.65
C TYR A 20 -8.46 7.97 -3.70
N GLU A 21 -7.72 8.09 -4.80
CA GLU A 21 -8.16 8.82 -5.98
C GLU A 21 -8.84 7.85 -6.95
N ALA A 22 -10.13 8.08 -7.23
CA ALA A 22 -10.80 7.37 -8.29
C ALA A 22 -10.09 7.62 -9.63
N PRO A 23 -10.12 6.66 -10.58
CA PRO A 23 -9.54 6.86 -11.90
C PRO A 23 -10.09 8.15 -12.52
N ARG A 24 -9.21 9.13 -12.80
CA ARG A 24 -9.60 10.33 -13.54
C ARG A 24 -10.08 9.89 -14.92
N SER A 25 -11.19 10.48 -15.37
CA SER A 25 -11.92 10.26 -16.63
C SER A 25 -11.21 9.44 -17.73
N LEU A 26 -11.96 8.58 -18.43
CA LEU A 26 -11.52 7.71 -19.54
C LEU A 26 -10.54 8.34 -20.56
N LYS A 27 -10.60 9.66 -20.76
CA LYS A 27 -9.66 10.39 -21.61
C LYS A 27 -8.41 10.79 -20.81
N ILE A 28 -7.37 9.98 -20.93
CA ILE A 28 -6.01 10.37 -20.52
C ILE A 28 -5.58 11.55 -21.41
N ASN A 29 -5.19 12.66 -20.79
CA ASN A 29 -4.57 13.78 -21.47
C ASN A 29 -3.16 13.98 -20.90
N ARG A 30 -2.33 14.77 -21.57
CA ARG A 30 -0.91 14.95 -21.18
C ARG A 30 -0.72 15.44 -19.73
N TRP A 31 -1.73 16.07 -19.15
CA TRP A 31 -1.65 16.75 -17.86
C TRP A 31 -2.31 15.99 -16.71
N ASN A 32 -3.25 15.07 -16.99
CA ASN A 32 -4.08 14.44 -15.97
C ASN A 32 -3.47 13.22 -15.28
N ASN A 33 -2.35 12.70 -15.78
CA ASN A 33 -1.65 11.54 -15.19
C ASN A 33 -0.34 11.91 -14.47
N ARG A 34 -0.20 13.16 -14.02
CA ARG A 34 1.00 13.64 -13.31
C ARG A 34 0.99 13.42 -11.79
N GLY A 35 -0.16 13.05 -11.22
CA GLY A 35 -0.25 12.68 -9.82
C GLY A 35 0.47 11.36 -9.52
N PRO A 36 0.96 11.15 -8.30
CA PRO A 36 1.61 9.89 -7.90
C PRO A 36 0.65 8.67 -8.00
N GLY A 37 -0.66 8.92 -8.05
CA GLY A 37 -1.70 7.91 -8.12
C GLY A 37 -1.90 7.16 -6.79
N ASN A 38 -2.73 6.13 -6.82
CA ASN A 38 -3.00 5.33 -5.63
C ASN A 38 -1.80 4.47 -5.22
N GLY A 39 -1.73 4.18 -3.92
CA GLY A 39 -0.77 3.25 -3.36
C GLY A 39 0.40 3.87 -2.61
N HIS A 40 0.49 5.20 -2.53
CA HIS A 40 1.51 5.87 -1.72
C HIS A 40 1.03 6.00 -0.27
N PHE A 41 1.74 5.36 0.66
CA PHE A 41 1.47 5.39 2.10
C PHE A 41 2.56 6.23 2.80
N PRO A 42 2.24 7.45 3.26
CA PRO A 42 3.20 8.35 3.91
C PRO A 42 3.92 7.65 5.07
N GLY A 43 5.25 7.79 5.13
CA GLY A 43 6.09 7.17 6.16
C GLY A 43 6.38 5.67 5.98
N TYR A 44 5.64 4.98 5.09
CA TYR A 44 5.80 3.55 4.85
C TYR A 44 6.40 3.26 3.48
N GLY A 45 5.86 3.81 2.40
CA GLY A 45 6.33 3.56 1.04
C GLY A 45 5.20 3.39 0.03
N LEU A 46 5.33 2.40 -0.86
CA LEU A 46 4.42 2.18 -1.97
C LEU A 46 3.81 0.76 -1.92
N ILE A 47 2.49 0.67 -2.05
CA ILE A 47 1.75 -0.57 -2.28
C ILE A 47 0.91 -0.34 -3.53
N ARG A 48 1.14 -1.07 -4.62
CA ARG A 48 0.48 -0.80 -5.90
C ARG A 48 -0.08 -2.06 -6.53
N VAL A 49 -1.37 -2.02 -6.88
CA VAL A 49 -2.02 -3.06 -7.69
C VAL A 49 -1.73 -2.77 -9.17
N LEU A 50 -0.87 -3.58 -9.79
CA LEU A 50 -0.52 -3.50 -11.22
C LEU A 50 -1.44 -4.36 -12.08
N GLY A 51 -2.01 -5.43 -11.50
CA GLY A 51 -2.97 -6.31 -12.15
C GLY A 51 -3.64 -7.25 -11.14
N PRO A 52 -4.57 -8.11 -11.58
CA PRO A 52 -5.33 -9.01 -10.71
C PRO A 52 -4.45 -9.90 -9.82
N HIS A 53 -3.33 -10.36 -10.36
CA HIS A 53 -2.37 -11.23 -9.67
C HIS A 53 -1.01 -10.57 -9.49
N HIS A 54 -0.97 -9.23 -9.47
CA HIS A 54 0.28 -8.51 -9.48
C HIS A 54 0.18 -7.28 -8.57
N ILE A 55 0.51 -7.50 -7.30
CA ILE A 55 0.50 -6.47 -6.25
C ILE A 55 1.93 -6.26 -5.79
N ARG A 56 2.48 -5.06 -6.04
CA ARG A 56 3.83 -4.68 -5.65
C ARG A 56 3.80 -3.99 -4.29
N ILE A 57 4.56 -4.49 -3.33
CA ILE A 57 4.80 -3.86 -2.03
C ILE A 57 6.26 -3.43 -2.00
N ALA A 58 6.50 -2.15 -1.71
CA ALA A 58 7.81 -1.55 -1.56
C ALA A 58 7.78 -0.58 -0.36
N LEU A 59 7.92 -1.15 0.83
CA LEU A 59 8.00 -0.42 2.09
C LEU A 59 9.46 -0.12 2.45
N ARG A 60 9.67 1.02 3.10
CA ARG A 60 10.93 1.47 3.69
C ARG A 60 11.01 1.15 5.18
N ARG A 61 9.87 1.11 5.89
CA ARG A 61 9.79 0.84 7.34
C ARG A 61 8.58 -0.06 7.65
N PRO A 62 8.78 -1.36 7.89
CA PRO A 62 10.06 -2.07 7.75
C PRO A 62 10.46 -2.17 6.28
N GLU A 63 11.73 -2.45 6.00
CA GLU A 63 12.15 -2.69 4.62
C GLU A 63 11.49 -3.97 4.10
N LEU A 64 10.55 -3.82 3.15
CA LEU A 64 9.83 -4.94 2.56
C LEU A 64 9.64 -4.67 1.07
N LYS A 65 10.26 -5.51 0.23
CA LYS A 65 10.09 -5.47 -1.23
C LYS A 65 9.54 -6.83 -1.65
N LEU A 66 8.25 -6.88 -1.98
CA LEU A 66 7.56 -8.12 -2.30
C LEU A 66 6.62 -7.94 -3.47
N LEU A 67 6.47 -9.02 -4.25
CA LEU A 67 5.44 -9.14 -5.26
C LEU A 67 4.45 -10.22 -4.82
N CYS A 68 3.18 -9.83 -4.63
CA CYS A 68 2.10 -10.72 -4.22
C CYS A 68 1.19 -11.05 -5.40
N ARG A 69 0.70 -12.30 -5.43
CA ARG A 69 -0.24 -12.81 -6.45
C ARG A 69 -1.71 -12.70 -6.06
N SER A 70 -1.99 -12.30 -4.83
CA SER A 70 -3.35 -12.11 -4.32
C SER A 70 -3.40 -11.02 -3.25
N GLU A 71 -4.59 -10.50 -3.00
CA GLU A 71 -4.85 -9.46 -2.00
C GLU A 71 -4.57 -10.01 -0.59
N GLU A 72 -4.95 -11.26 -0.32
CA GLU A 72 -4.76 -11.94 0.96
C GLU A 72 -3.27 -12.11 1.29
N ALA A 73 -2.47 -12.49 0.29
CA ALA A 73 -1.02 -12.60 0.44
C ALA A 73 -0.39 -11.24 0.76
N ALA A 74 -0.90 -10.15 0.15
CA ALA A 74 -0.44 -8.80 0.45
C ALA A 74 -0.79 -8.41 1.90
N PHE A 75 -2.03 -8.64 2.35
CA PHE A 75 -2.43 -8.34 3.73
C PHE A 75 -1.65 -9.15 4.76
N ALA A 76 -1.41 -10.43 4.51
CA ALA A 76 -0.58 -11.27 5.38
C ALA A 76 0.85 -10.73 5.50
N ALA A 77 1.45 -10.31 4.38
CA ALA A 77 2.79 -9.72 4.38
C ALA A 77 2.83 -8.39 5.15
N LEU A 78 1.83 -7.52 4.98
CA LEU A 78 1.74 -6.24 5.69
C LEU A 78 1.54 -6.42 7.20
N LYS A 79 0.70 -7.37 7.64
CA LYS A 79 0.50 -7.68 9.06
C LYS A 79 1.78 -8.18 9.72
N ARG A 80 2.51 -9.09 9.05
CA ARG A 80 3.82 -9.57 9.53
C ARG A 80 4.83 -8.43 9.63
N ALA A 81 4.91 -7.59 8.60
CA ALA A 81 5.77 -6.42 8.59
C ALA A 81 5.47 -5.45 9.74
N LYS A 82 4.18 -5.17 9.99
CA LYS A 82 3.78 -4.31 11.11
C LYS A 82 4.14 -4.92 12.46
N ALA A 83 3.94 -6.22 12.64
CA ALA A 83 4.30 -6.93 13.87
C ALA A 83 5.81 -6.85 14.15
N LEU A 84 6.65 -7.00 13.13
CA LEU A 84 8.11 -6.86 13.26
C LEU A 84 8.50 -5.45 13.73
N VAL A 85 7.86 -4.40 13.20
CA VAL A 85 8.12 -3.02 13.65
C VAL A 85 7.67 -2.80 15.09
N LEU A 86 6.54 -3.37 15.50
CA LEU A 86 6.06 -3.27 16.88
C LEU A 86 7.01 -3.97 17.86
N GLN A 87 7.51 -5.15 17.51
CA GLN A 87 8.48 -5.89 18.32
C GLN A 87 9.84 -5.19 18.40
N ALA A 88 10.23 -4.46 17.35
CA ALA A 88 11.50 -3.74 17.28
C ALA A 88 11.48 -2.37 17.98
N ARG A 89 10.33 -1.90 18.51
CA ARG A 89 10.29 -0.70 19.36
C ARG A 89 10.66 -1.11 20.80
N PRO A 90 11.84 -0.74 21.32
CA PRO A 90 12.09 -0.92 22.75
C PRO A 90 11.06 -0.11 23.54
N SER A 91 10.55 -0.67 24.62
CA SER A 91 9.74 0.07 25.60
C SER A 91 10.54 1.30 26.04
N GLU A 92 10.01 2.50 25.78
CA GLU A 92 10.56 3.72 26.38
C GLU A 92 10.51 3.56 27.91
N PRO A 93 11.60 3.91 28.62
CA PRO A 93 11.71 3.78 30.08
C PRO A 93 10.80 4.77 30.82
#